data_AF-A0A7S0L9J9-F1
#
_entry.id   AF-A0A7S0L9J9-F1
#
_cell.length_a   1.000
_cell.length_b   1.000
_cell.length_c   1.000
_cell.angle_alpha   90.00
_cell.angle_beta   90.00
_cell.angle_gamma   90.00
#
_symmetry.space_group_name_H-M   'P 1'
#
loop_
_entity.id
_entity.type
_entity.pdbx_description
1 polymer ?
#
loop_
_entity_poly.entity_id
_entity_poly.type
_entity_poly.pdbx_seq_one_letter_code
_entity_poly.pdbx_strand_id
1 'polypeptide(L)'
;EDQVKARMARMQTISDKHIDLLQMLKNGQEFTKHGRSGKPSQKFVFLSDAMQIYWCKPGSRNKEQKRCFDLADATEVRSGKHSKVFARSTAKDVDDDRAFSIIGTE
;
A
#
# COMPACT_ATOMS: atom_id res chain seq x y z
N GLU A 1 31.30 14.65 21.68
CA GLU A 1 30.95 15.12 20.31
C GLU A 1 30.65 13.96 19.35
N ASP A 2 31.43 12.88 19.35
CA ASP A 2 31.25 11.76 18.41
C ASP A 2 29.91 11.03 18.52
N GLN A 3 29.37 10.84 19.73
CA GLN A 3 28.05 10.22 19.91
C GLN A 3 26.90 11.07 19.33
N VAL A 4 27.02 12.41 19.36
CA VAL A 4 26.02 13.32 18.79
C VAL A 4 26.08 13.27 17.27
N LYS A 5 27.30 13.26 16.67
CA LYS A 5 27.49 13.09 15.22
C LYS A 5 26.94 11.76 14.71
N ALA A 6 27.20 10.66 15.42
CA ALA A 6 26.69 9.34 15.06
C ALA A 6 25.15 9.26 15.12
N ARG A 7 24.53 9.88 16.14
CA ARG A 7 23.08 9.98 16.26
C ARG A 7 22.47 10.80 15.11
N MET A 8 23.06 11.94 14.77
CA MET A 8 22.59 12.78 13.66
C MET A 8 22.72 12.07 12.31
N ALA A 9 23.84 11.40 12.06
CA ALA A 9 24.02 10.59 10.84
C ALA A 9 22.96 9.48 10.72
N ARG A 10 22.66 8.78 11.83
CA ARG A 10 21.60 7.76 11.85
C ARG A 10 20.21 8.35 11.58
N MET A 11 19.90 9.51 12.14
CA MET A 11 18.64 10.21 11.88
C MET A 11 18.53 10.64 10.41
N GLN A 12 19.61 11.15 9.82
CA GLN A 12 19.66 11.50 8.41
C GLN A 12 19.41 10.28 7.51
N THR A 13 20.10 9.15 7.77
CA THR A 13 19.90 7.92 6.99
C THR A 13 18.47 7.36 7.09
N ILE A 14 17.82 7.48 8.26
CA ILE A 14 16.41 7.07 8.42
C ILE A 14 15.51 7.99 7.60
N SER A 15 15.75 9.30 7.65
CA SER A 15 15.00 10.29 6.87
C SER A 15 15.10 10.00 5.36
N ASP A 16 16.31 9.76 4.85
CA ASP A 16 16.54 9.50 3.42
C ASP A 16 15.80 8.22 2.98
N LYS A 17 15.89 7.14 3.77
CA LYS A 17 15.16 5.90 3.48
C LYS A 17 13.65 6.11 3.46
N HIS A 18 13.11 6.94 4.35
CA HIS A 18 11.67 7.23 4.36
C HIS A 18 11.25 8.02 3.10
N ILE A 19 12.09 8.95 2.63
CA ILE A 19 11.83 9.69 1.40
C ILE A 19 11.80 8.74 0.20
N ASP A 20 12.76 7.81 0.10
CA ASP A 20 12.81 6.82 -0.98
C ASP A 20 11.57 5.90 -0.97
N LEU A 21 11.15 5.44 0.21
CA LEU A 21 9.96 4.61 0.36
C LEU A 21 8.68 5.37 -0.01
N LEU A 22 8.53 6.63 0.41
CA LEU A 22 7.39 7.46 0.04
C LEU A 22 7.35 7.71 -1.46
N GLN A 23 8.52 7.97 -2.07
CA GLN A 23 8.60 8.15 -3.51
C GLN A 23 8.23 6.87 -4.27
N MET A 24 8.65 5.70 -3.78
CA MET A 24 8.26 4.41 -4.34
C MET A 24 6.73 4.21 -4.27
N LEU A 25 6.08 4.51 -3.14
CA LEU A 25 4.63 4.43 -3.01
C LEU A 25 3.90 5.43 -3.91
N LYS A 26 4.45 6.65 -4.06
CA LYS A 26 3.92 7.68 -4.97
C LYS A 26 4.09 7.30 -6.43
N ASN A 27 5.18 6.63 -6.80
CA ASN A 27 5.41 6.12 -8.14
C ASN A 27 4.36 5.06 -8.51
N GLY A 28 3.93 4.27 -7.53
CA GLY A 28 2.87 3.28 -7.68
C GLY A 28 3.34 1.98 -8.31
N GLN A 29 2.47 0.98 -8.28
CA GLN A 29 2.77 -0.36 -8.74
C GLN A 29 1.48 -1.08 -9.15
N GLU A 30 1.59 -2.07 -10.03
CA GLU A 30 0.47 -2.93 -10.39
C GLU A 30 0.23 -4.05 -9.35
N PHE A 31 -1.02 -4.25 -8.99
CA PHE A 31 -1.49 -5.28 -8.06
C PHE A 31 -2.75 -5.96 -8.57
N THR A 32 -2.89 -7.24 -8.23
CA THR A 32 -4.17 -7.96 -8.34
C THR A 32 -5.05 -7.60 -7.15
N LYS A 33 -6.06 -6.76 -7.35
CA LYS A 33 -7.01 -6.41 -6.29
C LYS A 33 -8.07 -7.48 -6.13
N HIS A 34 -8.11 -8.11 -4.96
CA HIS A 34 -9.21 -8.97 -4.55
C HIS A 34 -10.30 -8.12 -3.88
N GLY A 35 -11.50 -8.11 -4.46
CA GLY A 35 -12.66 -7.41 -3.91
C GLY A 35 -13.46 -8.26 -2.92
N ARG A 36 -14.43 -7.64 -2.24
CA ARG A 36 -15.43 -8.38 -1.45
C ARG A 36 -16.41 -9.16 -2.34
N SER A 37 -16.55 -8.74 -3.59
CA SER A 37 -17.36 -9.38 -4.63
C SER A 37 -16.62 -9.39 -5.96
N GLY A 38 -17.17 -10.08 -6.96
CA GLY A 38 -16.63 -10.14 -8.31
C GLY A 38 -15.33 -10.94 -8.43
N LYS A 39 -14.74 -10.89 -9.63
CA LYS A 39 -13.44 -11.51 -9.96
C LYS A 39 -12.29 -10.58 -9.57
N PRO A 40 -11.13 -11.13 -9.15
CA PRO A 40 -9.92 -10.34 -8.98
C PRO A 40 -9.57 -9.59 -10.26
N SER A 41 -8.97 -8.40 -10.15
CA SER A 41 -8.60 -7.60 -11.32
C SER A 41 -7.32 -6.83 -11.10
N GLN A 42 -6.54 -6.66 -12.18
CA GLN A 42 -5.35 -5.83 -12.16
C GLN A 42 -5.72 -4.36 -11.93
N LYS A 43 -4.92 -3.71 -11.09
CA LYS A 43 -5.01 -2.30 -10.75
C LYS A 43 -3.63 -1.69 -10.65
N PHE A 44 -3.51 -0.46 -11.13
CA PHE A 44 -2.39 0.39 -10.76
C PHE A 44 -2.74 1.13 -9.47
N VAL A 45 -1.92 0.95 -8.43
CA VAL A 45 -2.13 1.50 -7.08
C VAL A 45 -1.01 2.47 -6.76
N PHE A 46 -1.34 3.66 -6.25
CA PHE A 46 -0.36 4.69 -5.94
C PHE A 46 -0.83 5.60 -4.80
N LEU A 47 0.15 6.20 -4.12
CA LEU A 47 -0.07 7.19 -3.06
C LEU A 47 -0.12 8.61 -3.63
N SER A 48 -1.09 9.42 -3.19
CA SER A 48 -1.17 10.85 -3.51
C SER A 48 -0.37 11.70 -2.51
N ASP A 49 -0.10 12.96 -2.85
CA ASP A 49 0.52 13.91 -1.91
C ASP A 49 -0.37 14.24 -0.70
N ALA A 50 -1.68 14.00 -0.82
CA ALA A 50 -2.65 14.15 0.27
C ALA A 50 -2.76 12.90 1.14
N MET A 51 -1.81 11.96 1.04
CA MET A 51 -1.79 10.70 1.80
C MET A 51 -3.00 9.79 1.54
N GLN A 52 -3.51 9.79 0.30
CA GLN A 52 -4.61 8.93 -0.11
C GLN A 52 -4.11 7.87 -1.11
N ILE A 53 -4.48 6.62 -0.90
CA ILE A 53 -4.20 5.52 -1.82
C ILE A 53 -5.29 5.50 -2.88
N TYR A 54 -4.91 5.58 -4.15
CA TYR A 54 -5.81 5.43 -5.29
C TYR A 54 -5.57 4.12 -6.03
N TRP A 55 -6.62 3.59 -6.67
CA TRP A 55 -6.48 2.48 -7.63
C TRP A 55 -7.25 2.72 -8.92
N CYS A 56 -6.62 2.43 -10.06
CA CYS A 56 -7.20 2.61 -11.38
C CYS A 56 -6.82 1.45 -12.33
N LYS A 57 -7.15 1.56 -13.62
CA LYS A 57 -6.74 0.56 -14.62
C LYS A 57 -5.21 0.61 -14.81
N PRO A 58 -4.54 -0.53 -15.10
CA PRO A 58 -3.14 -0.53 -15.54
C PRO A 58 -2.86 0.50 -16.63
N GLY A 59 -1.70 1.16 -16.56
CA GLY A 59 -1.31 2.24 -17.48
C GLY A 59 -2.03 3.58 -17.31
N SER A 60 -2.90 3.73 -16.31
CA SER A 60 -3.60 4.98 -15.98
C SER A 60 -3.13 5.57 -14.64
N ARG A 61 -3.53 6.81 -14.35
CA ARG A 61 -3.25 7.51 -13.08
C ARG A 61 -4.44 8.37 -12.60
N ASN A 62 -5.65 7.95 -12.95
CA ASN A 62 -6.86 8.70 -12.65
C ASN A 62 -7.19 8.65 -11.15
N LYS A 63 -7.41 9.83 -10.56
CA LYS A 63 -7.83 10.00 -9.16
C LYS A 63 -9.35 10.06 -9.06
N GLU A 64 -10.01 8.91 -9.02
CA GLU A 64 -11.46 8.83 -8.83
C GLU A 64 -11.80 8.72 -7.33
N GLN A 65 -12.66 9.60 -6.80
CA GLN A 65 -13.03 9.61 -5.38
C GLN A 65 -13.71 8.31 -4.89
N LYS A 66 -14.37 7.57 -5.79
CA LYS A 66 -14.96 6.26 -5.45
C LYS A 66 -13.93 5.11 -5.44
N ARG A 67 -12.68 5.41 -5.78
CA ARG A 67 -11.58 4.44 -5.91
C ARG A 67 -10.34 4.93 -5.18
N CYS A 68 -10.56 5.43 -3.97
CA CYS A 68 -9.52 5.83 -3.05
C CYS A 68 -9.77 5.31 -1.64
N PHE A 69 -8.72 5.36 -0.84
CA PHE A 69 -8.73 5.06 0.58
C PHE A 69 -7.82 6.08 1.27
N ASP A 70 -8.34 6.78 2.26
CA ASP A 70 -7.56 7.75 3.03
C ASP A 70 -6.68 7.01 4.05
N LEU A 71 -5.39 7.31 4.10
CA LEU A 71 -4.51 6.68 5.09
C LEU A 71 -4.84 7.11 6.51
N ALA A 72 -5.53 8.23 6.72
CA ALA A 72 -6.04 8.60 8.03
C ALA A 72 -7.05 7.58 8.59
N ASP A 73 -7.75 6.86 7.71
CA ASP A 73 -8.71 5.82 8.09
C ASP A 73 -8.05 4.45 8.31
N ALA A 74 -6.75 4.31 8.01
CA ALA A 74 -6.01 3.06 8.16
C ALA A 74 -5.82 2.70 9.64
N THR A 75 -6.32 1.53 10.03
CA THR A 75 -6.12 1.01 11.40
C THR A 75 -5.03 -0.04 11.45
N GLU A 76 -4.82 -0.78 10.37
CA GLU A 76 -3.92 -1.94 10.36
C GLU A 76 -3.45 -2.28 8.95
N VAL A 77 -2.21 -2.73 8.83
CA VAL A 77 -1.71 -3.43 7.64
C VAL A 77 -1.38 -4.86 8.03
N ARG A 78 -2.06 -5.82 7.39
CA ARG A 78 -1.82 -7.26 7.59
C ARG A 78 -1.02 -7.80 6.43
N SER A 79 0.16 -8.34 6.70
CA SER A 79 0.86 -9.20 5.74
C SER A 79 0.15 -10.54 5.60
N GLY A 80 0.32 -11.21 4.47
CA GLY A 80 -0.30 -12.50 4.23
C GLY A 80 -1.71 -12.41 3.67
N LYS A 81 -2.28 -13.60 3.44
CA LYS A 81 -3.64 -13.81 2.93
C LYS A 81 -4.65 -14.06 4.04
N HIS A 82 -4.45 -13.40 5.20
CA HIS A 82 -5.21 -13.66 6.43
C HIS A 82 -6.49 -12.82 6.59
N SER A 83 -6.90 -12.08 5.56
CA SER A 83 -8.18 -11.34 5.59
C SER A 83 -9.33 -12.18 5.05
N LYS A 84 -10.57 -11.87 5.46
CA LYS A 84 -11.78 -12.58 4.99
C LYS A 84 -11.93 -12.60 3.47
N VAL A 85 -11.38 -11.61 2.77
CA VAL A 85 -11.41 -11.53 1.30
C VAL A 85 -10.57 -12.65 0.66
N PHE A 86 -9.44 -13.00 1.28
CA PHE A 86 -8.55 -14.06 0.80
C PHE A 86 -9.04 -15.48 1.13
N ALA A 87 -10.02 -15.63 2.02
CA ALA A 87 -10.69 -16.92 2.26
C ALA A 87 -11.57 -17.37 1.07
N ARG A 88 -11.79 -16.51 0.08
CA ARG A 88 -12.58 -16.83 -1.13
C ARG A 88 -11.76 -17.72 -2.08
N SER A 89 -12.45 -18.64 -2.77
CA SER A 89 -11.83 -19.55 -3.76
C SER A 89 -11.02 -18.85 -4.85
N THR A 90 -11.40 -17.61 -5.19
CA THR A 90 -10.70 -16.74 -6.15
C THR A 90 -9.29 -16.33 -5.74
N ALA A 91 -8.90 -16.56 -4.48
CA ALA A 91 -7.59 -16.19 -3.96
C ALA A 91 -6.81 -17.41 -3.43
N LYS A 92 -7.28 -18.63 -3.70
CA LYS A 92 -6.69 -19.88 -3.20
C LYS A 92 -5.21 -20.01 -3.57
N ASP A 93 -4.85 -19.58 -4.79
CA ASP A 93 -3.52 -19.72 -5.38
C ASP A 93 -2.63 -18.49 -5.14
N VAL A 94 -3.05 -17.54 -4.29
CA VAL A 94 -2.22 -16.38 -3.95
C VAL A 94 -1.16 -16.82 -2.93
N ASP A 95 0.10 -16.48 -3.22
CA ASP A 95 1.21 -16.68 -2.31
C ASP A 95 1.09 -15.74 -1.11
N ASP A 96 1.32 -16.27 0.10
CA ASP A 96 1.13 -15.53 1.34
C ASP A 96 2.12 -14.36 1.48
N ASP A 97 3.38 -14.58 1.10
CA ASP A 97 4.46 -13.57 1.10
C ASP A 97 4.26 -12.45 0.06
N ARG A 98 3.31 -12.60 -0.86
CA ARG A 98 2.95 -11.63 -1.90
C ARG A 98 1.57 -11.01 -1.69
N ALA A 99 0.96 -11.26 -0.54
CA ALA A 99 -0.34 -10.74 -0.17
C ALA A 99 -0.24 -9.79 1.03
N PHE A 100 -1.10 -8.78 1.04
CA PHE A 100 -1.35 -7.96 2.21
C PHE A 100 -2.76 -7.38 2.14
N SER A 101 -3.23 -6.85 3.26
CA SER A 101 -4.50 -6.10 3.36
C SER A 101 -4.26 -4.82 4.14
N ILE A 102 -4.83 -3.72 3.65
CA ILE A 102 -4.98 -2.48 4.41
C ILE A 102 -6.39 -2.49 4.99
N ILE A 103 -6.49 -2.43 6.30
CA ILE A 103 -7.75 -2.42 7.05
C ILE A 103 -7.97 -0.98 7.52
N GLY A 104 -9.19 -0.49 7.36
CA GLY A 104 -9.60 0.81 7.88
C GLY A 104 -10.76 0.71 8.86
N THR A 105 -11.02 1.80 9.57
CA THR A 105 -12.30 2.04 10.24
C THR A 105 -13.35 2.23 9.14
N GLU A 106 -14.33 1.34 9.03
CA GLU A 106 -15.49 1.59 8.16
C GLU A 106 -16.28 2.82 8.62
#